data_AF-A0A1Q9MTQ9-F1
#
_entry.id   AF-A0A1Q9MTQ9-F1
#
_cell.length_a   1.000
_cell.length_b   1.000
_cell.length_c   1.000
_cell.angle_alpha   90.00
_cell.angle_beta   90.00
_cell.angle_gamma   90.00
#
_symmetry.space_group_name_H-M   'P 1'
#
loop_
_entity.id
_entity.type
_entity.pdbx_description
1 polymer ?
#
loop_
_entity_poly.entity_id
_entity_poly.type
_entity_poly.pdbx_seq_one_letter_code
_entity_poly.pdbx_strand_id
1 'polypeptide(L)'
;MKKLRIIITCTAFLGILLGVTLYALPAAGFASDGVNQVSVTGCLPGDIIILGTPDTFFDYLIPGDYSHTEIYCGKVQAGELIWDRDNHCWMAEGTDYVIHSTKSDEEGNGLGYSTWQVGVNNHAENVLILRVNKASGAALTATDRANIVNFLKAQLTGGVDGYPVGPEYDWNWLGQQMLGSDEGAFPAYIHGYYCSEAAWGAYKYVLGIDLDSDTATLDIGVSPDDLWHSQYTSVVAGEKGDTTWSADVGIYKLTVFIDEMYYDDDYDPWPSGAGEEYLKAFCGDGITPTEQGYPGDGKIGHYSDTSPSYWTRDGSGAIDCNRYCYSYVNYGRDLKVRIEAWEEDPSPNGDDQYPVFQWYWNPIGWHGYINNGWYTSGSRVDLGDCRYTIKFRIDAVTF
;
A
#
# COMPACT_ATOMS: atom_id res chain seq x y z
N MET A 1 7.44 -8.30 40.21
CA MET A 1 8.73 -7.83 39.64
C MET A 1 8.62 -6.34 39.35
N LYS A 2 9.67 -5.59 39.68
CA LYS A 2 9.65 -4.12 39.80
C LYS A 2 9.59 -3.45 38.42
N LYS A 3 8.61 -2.56 38.21
CA LYS A 3 8.52 -1.67 37.04
C LYS A 3 9.66 -0.65 37.10
N LEU A 4 10.56 -0.68 36.13
CA LEU A 4 11.59 0.34 35.93
C LEU A 4 10.94 1.54 35.24
N ARG A 5 10.75 2.63 35.98
CA ARG A 5 10.38 3.93 35.42
C ARG A 5 11.67 4.68 35.09
N ILE A 6 11.95 4.88 33.82
CA ILE A 6 13.00 5.81 33.39
C ILE A 6 12.41 7.21 33.45
N ILE A 7 12.84 7.99 34.45
CA ILE A 7 12.57 9.42 34.56
C ILE A 7 13.77 10.13 33.93
N ILE A 8 13.59 10.70 32.73
CA ILE A 8 14.59 11.59 32.15
C ILE A 8 14.44 12.94 32.87
N THR A 9 15.42 13.25 33.71
CA THR A 9 15.46 14.51 34.47
C THR A 9 16.28 15.50 33.65
N CYS A 10 15.63 16.50 33.05
CA CYS A 10 16.31 17.62 32.40
C CYS A 10 17.08 18.43 33.45
N THR A 11 18.39 18.23 33.52
CA THR A 11 19.29 19.05 34.35
C THR A 11 19.89 20.13 33.47
N ALA A 12 19.45 21.37 33.69
CA ALA A 12 20.04 22.56 33.09
C ALA A 12 21.50 22.69 33.51
N PHE A 13 22.42 22.74 32.54
CA PHE A 13 23.80 23.16 32.76
C PHE A 13 24.04 24.49 32.04
N LEU A 14 24.24 25.52 32.86
CA LEU A 14 24.58 26.88 32.46
C LEU A 14 26.10 26.97 32.23
N GLY A 15 26.49 27.25 30.99
CA GLY A 15 27.63 28.08 30.62
C GLY A 15 29.05 27.49 30.73
N ILE A 16 29.60 27.03 29.60
CA ILE A 16 30.98 27.37 29.21
C ILE A 16 30.98 27.75 27.74
N LEU A 17 31.41 28.99 27.51
CA LEU A 17 31.59 29.69 26.25
C LEU A 17 32.84 29.15 25.54
N LEU A 18 32.70 28.30 24.53
CA LEU A 18 33.75 27.97 23.56
C LEU A 18 33.10 27.82 22.20
N GLY A 19 33.57 28.61 21.23
CA GLY A 19 32.96 28.80 19.93
C GLY A 19 32.70 27.49 19.20
N VAL A 20 31.42 27.13 19.13
CA VAL A 20 30.91 26.19 18.13
C VAL A 20 30.21 27.07 17.11
N THR A 21 30.76 27.11 15.91
CA THR A 21 30.10 27.60 14.70
C THR A 21 28.68 27.01 14.70
N LEU A 22 27.66 27.86 14.83
CA LEU A 22 26.29 27.45 14.56
C LEU A 22 26.25 27.01 13.10
N TYR A 23 26.39 25.71 12.85
CA TYR A 23 25.84 25.13 11.64
C TYR A 23 24.34 25.36 11.78
N ALA A 24 23.80 26.23 10.92
CA ALA A 24 22.38 26.21 10.67
C ALA A 24 22.03 24.76 10.35
N LEU A 25 21.18 24.15 11.18
CA LEU A 25 20.52 22.91 10.79
C LEU A 25 19.86 23.20 9.43
N PRO A 26 20.09 22.38 8.39
CA PRO A 26 19.40 22.60 7.13
C PRO A 26 17.90 22.63 7.42
N ALA A 27 17.21 23.63 6.88
CA ALA A 27 15.76 23.61 6.82
C ALA A 27 15.38 22.28 6.14
N ALA A 28 14.54 21.49 6.80
CA ALA A 28 14.08 20.20 6.30
C ALA A 28 13.19 20.43 5.06
N GLY A 29 13.81 20.47 3.89
CA GLY A 29 13.15 20.28 2.60
C GLY A 29 12.96 18.79 2.35
N PHE A 30 11.84 18.43 1.72
CA PHE A 30 11.71 17.14 1.05
C PHE A 30 12.75 17.03 -0.08
N ALA A 31 12.92 15.80 -0.58
CA ALA A 31 13.71 15.44 -1.75
C ALA A 31 13.71 16.50 -2.86
N SER A 32 14.79 16.57 -3.64
CA SER A 32 14.74 17.25 -4.93
C SER A 32 13.57 16.73 -5.77
N ASP A 33 12.86 17.64 -6.44
CA ASP A 33 11.76 17.39 -7.39
C ASP A 33 12.21 16.42 -8.48
N GLY A 34 12.05 15.12 -8.22
CA GLY A 34 12.31 14.08 -9.19
C GLY A 34 11.34 14.22 -10.35
N VAL A 35 11.77 13.85 -11.55
CA VAL A 35 10.89 13.84 -12.71
C VAL A 35 10.71 12.42 -13.18
N ASN A 36 9.46 12.01 -13.39
CA ASN A 36 9.09 10.74 -14.02
C ASN A 36 8.24 10.99 -15.28
N GLN A 37 8.01 9.94 -16.07
CA GLN A 37 7.26 10.01 -17.33
C GLN A 37 6.08 9.03 -17.36
N VAL A 38 5.57 8.62 -16.19
CA VAL A 38 4.41 7.71 -16.15
C VAL A 38 3.19 8.35 -16.81
N SER A 39 2.55 7.59 -17.70
CA SER A 39 1.38 8.04 -18.47
C SER A 39 0.11 7.87 -17.65
N VAL A 40 -0.75 8.90 -17.68
CA VAL A 40 -2.12 8.86 -17.14
C VAL A 40 -3.06 7.92 -17.93
N THR A 41 -2.64 7.47 -19.12
CA THR A 41 -3.50 6.64 -19.98
C THR A 41 -3.79 5.29 -19.33
N GLY A 42 -5.07 4.91 -19.26
CA GLY A 42 -5.51 3.67 -18.61
C GLY A 42 -5.67 3.76 -17.09
N CYS A 43 -5.29 4.88 -16.47
CA CYS A 43 -5.63 5.19 -15.07
C CYS A 43 -7.12 5.48 -14.94
N LEU A 44 -7.68 5.16 -13.77
CA LEU A 44 -9.09 5.34 -13.45
C LEU A 44 -9.22 6.21 -12.19
N PRO A 45 -10.26 7.06 -12.09
CA PRO A 45 -10.52 7.80 -10.87
C PRO A 45 -10.50 6.89 -9.64
N GLY A 46 -9.86 7.33 -8.55
CA GLY A 46 -9.66 6.53 -7.36
C GLY A 46 -8.36 5.71 -7.35
N ASP A 47 -7.69 5.48 -8.49
CA ASP A 47 -6.35 4.88 -8.47
C ASP A 47 -5.44 5.70 -7.53
N ILE A 48 -4.74 5.01 -6.63
CA ILE A 48 -3.82 5.61 -5.66
C ILE A 48 -2.46 5.72 -6.34
N ILE A 49 -1.77 6.83 -6.14
CA ILE A 49 -0.45 7.12 -6.67
C ILE A 49 0.48 7.20 -5.48
N ILE A 50 1.57 6.44 -5.48
CA ILE A 50 2.62 6.57 -4.47
C ILE A 50 3.91 7.04 -5.13
N LEU A 51 4.60 7.96 -4.47
CA LEU A 51 5.68 8.77 -5.01
C LEU A 51 6.90 8.67 -4.10
N GLY A 52 8.07 8.49 -4.70
CA GLY A 52 9.31 8.29 -3.96
C GLY A 52 10.54 8.76 -4.72
N THR A 53 11.39 9.51 -4.04
CA THR A 53 12.74 9.86 -4.50
C THR A 53 13.71 9.26 -3.47
N PRO A 54 14.70 8.46 -3.87
CA PRO A 54 15.64 7.86 -2.92
C PRO A 54 16.55 8.88 -2.23
N ASP A 55 17.17 8.47 -1.12
CA ASP A 55 18.20 9.19 -0.35
C ASP A 55 17.70 10.50 0.30
N THR A 56 16.46 10.49 0.78
CA THR A 56 15.82 11.66 1.38
C THR A 56 15.77 11.56 2.89
N PHE A 57 15.55 12.69 3.57
CA PHE A 57 15.35 12.68 5.02
C PHE A 57 14.14 11.81 5.44
N PHE A 58 13.15 11.66 4.55
CA PHE A 58 11.93 10.92 4.83
C PHE A 58 12.14 9.42 4.85
N ASP A 59 13.15 8.90 4.15
CA ASP A 59 13.53 7.49 4.16
C ASP A 59 13.92 7.00 5.57
N TYR A 60 14.27 7.92 6.48
CA TYR A 60 14.60 7.60 7.88
C TYR A 60 13.38 7.58 8.81
N LEU A 61 12.23 8.09 8.36
CA LEU A 61 11.05 8.32 9.19
C LEU A 61 9.81 7.58 8.67
N ILE A 62 9.65 7.55 7.35
CA ILE A 62 8.60 6.84 6.63
C ILE A 62 9.24 5.55 6.10
N PRO A 63 8.78 4.37 6.52
CA PRO A 63 9.24 3.10 5.96
C PRO A 63 9.02 3.03 4.44
N GLY A 64 9.94 2.37 3.74
CA GLY A 64 9.78 2.02 2.33
C GLY A 64 10.42 2.99 1.33
N ASP A 65 10.19 2.71 0.05
CA ASP A 65 10.73 3.48 -1.09
C ASP A 65 9.89 4.72 -1.44
N TYR A 66 8.74 4.90 -0.80
CA TYR A 66 7.71 5.90 -1.16
C TYR A 66 7.34 6.77 0.04
N SER A 67 7.39 8.09 -0.14
CA SER A 67 7.21 9.07 0.93
C SER A 67 5.94 9.92 0.78
N HIS A 68 5.24 9.83 -0.36
CA HIS A 68 4.04 10.62 -0.62
C HIS A 68 2.98 9.83 -1.37
N THR A 69 1.72 10.23 -1.20
CA THR A 69 0.54 9.56 -1.77
C THR A 69 -0.48 10.55 -2.31
N GLU A 70 -1.10 10.21 -3.43
CA GLU A 70 -2.16 10.97 -4.09
C GLU A 70 -3.28 10.05 -4.60
N ILE A 71 -4.44 10.63 -4.93
CA ILE A 71 -5.52 9.94 -5.63
C ILE A 71 -5.81 10.62 -6.97
N TYR A 72 -5.82 9.84 -8.05
CA TYR A 72 -6.24 10.33 -9.36
C TYR A 72 -7.75 10.63 -9.39
N CYS A 73 -8.13 11.83 -9.82
CA CYS A 73 -9.53 12.27 -9.86
C CYS A 73 -10.20 12.09 -11.23
N GLY A 74 -9.44 11.76 -12.27
CA GLY A 74 -9.91 11.83 -13.65
C GLY A 74 -9.61 13.18 -14.29
N LYS A 75 -10.47 13.57 -15.25
CA LYS A 75 -10.41 14.85 -15.96
C LYS A 75 -11.39 15.85 -15.38
N VAL A 76 -11.03 17.13 -15.38
CA VAL A 76 -11.96 18.23 -15.06
C VAL A 76 -13.16 18.16 -16.00
N GLN A 77 -14.36 18.02 -15.44
CA GLN A 77 -15.60 17.92 -16.22
C GLN A 77 -16.12 19.29 -16.63
N ALA A 78 -16.98 19.33 -17.66
CA ALA A 78 -17.64 20.56 -18.09
C ALA A 78 -18.41 21.22 -16.94
N GLY A 79 -18.05 22.47 -16.63
CA GLY A 79 -18.66 23.25 -15.54
C GLY A 79 -18.15 22.90 -14.13
N GLU A 80 -17.20 21.99 -13.99
CA GLU A 80 -16.53 21.69 -12.72
C GLU A 80 -15.51 22.78 -12.39
N LEU A 81 -15.45 23.21 -11.12
CA LEU A 81 -14.50 24.20 -10.63
C LEU A 81 -13.44 23.51 -9.78
N ILE A 82 -12.28 23.24 -10.37
CA ILE A 82 -11.11 22.65 -9.69
C ILE A 82 -10.01 23.70 -9.62
N TRP A 83 -9.63 24.08 -8.39
CA TRP A 83 -8.57 25.05 -8.15
C TRP A 83 -7.23 24.32 -8.09
N ASP A 84 -6.36 24.62 -9.04
CA ASP A 84 -4.96 24.21 -9.03
C ASP A 84 -4.23 25.01 -7.95
N ARG A 85 -3.86 24.32 -6.87
CA ARG A 85 -3.17 24.93 -5.74
C ARG A 85 -1.77 25.40 -6.13
N ASP A 86 -1.12 24.71 -7.08
CA ASP A 86 0.28 24.94 -7.40
C ASP A 86 0.45 26.12 -8.35
N ASN A 87 -0.42 26.20 -9.37
CA ASN A 87 -0.40 27.33 -10.31
C ASN A 87 -1.31 28.49 -9.90
N HIS A 88 -2.02 28.36 -8.77
CA HIS A 88 -3.00 29.32 -8.28
C HIS A 88 -3.98 29.76 -9.37
N CYS A 89 -4.60 28.79 -10.05
CA CYS A 89 -5.55 29.06 -11.12
C CYS A 89 -6.67 28.00 -11.20
N TRP A 90 -7.78 28.32 -11.87
CA TRP A 90 -8.80 27.31 -12.16
C TRP A 90 -8.35 26.44 -13.32
N MET A 91 -8.35 25.12 -13.13
CA MET A 91 -7.97 24.18 -14.18
C MET A 91 -8.95 24.22 -15.35
N ALA A 92 -8.43 24.08 -16.57
CA ALA A 92 -9.26 24.00 -17.77
C ALA A 92 -9.99 22.64 -17.84
N GLU A 93 -11.17 22.62 -18.47
CA GLU A 93 -11.89 21.38 -18.78
C GLU A 93 -10.98 20.38 -19.53
N GLY A 94 -11.03 19.10 -19.14
CA GLY A 94 -10.21 18.03 -19.73
C GLY A 94 -8.83 17.84 -19.10
N THR A 95 -8.41 18.71 -18.18
CA THR A 95 -7.15 18.60 -17.44
C THR A 95 -7.19 17.39 -16.50
N ASP A 96 -6.16 16.54 -16.54
CA ASP A 96 -5.96 15.45 -15.58
C ASP A 96 -5.42 15.99 -14.26
N TYR A 97 -6.01 15.54 -13.15
CA TYR A 97 -5.66 16.07 -11.84
C TYR A 97 -5.76 15.02 -10.75
N VAL A 98 -5.08 15.32 -9.65
CA VAL A 98 -5.04 14.51 -8.43
C VAL A 98 -5.59 15.30 -7.26
N ILE A 99 -6.00 14.60 -6.22
CA ILE A 99 -6.28 15.15 -4.90
C ILE A 99 -5.34 14.50 -3.90
N HIS A 100 -4.71 15.31 -3.05
CA HIS A 100 -3.74 14.83 -2.06
C HIS A 100 -3.62 15.83 -0.90
N SER A 101 -3.17 15.35 0.25
CA SER A 101 -2.79 16.24 1.37
C SER A 101 -1.28 16.38 1.37
N THR A 102 -0.80 17.61 1.25
CA THR A 102 0.63 17.86 1.10
C THR A 102 1.11 19.01 1.97
N LYS A 103 2.40 18.96 2.30
CA LYS A 103 3.13 20.08 2.87
C LYS A 103 3.70 20.90 1.71
N SER A 104 3.51 22.21 1.77
CA SER A 104 4.22 23.14 0.91
C SER A 104 4.56 24.45 1.62
N ASP A 105 5.74 24.95 1.32
CA ASP A 105 6.19 26.26 1.76
C ASP A 105 5.60 27.40 0.89
N GLU A 106 5.10 27.09 -0.32
CA GLU A 106 4.62 28.09 -1.30
C GLU A 106 3.14 27.93 -1.68
N GLU A 107 2.66 26.69 -1.85
CA GLU A 107 1.33 26.37 -2.40
C GLU A 107 0.24 26.14 -1.31
N GLY A 108 0.61 26.22 -0.03
CA GLY A 108 -0.28 26.08 1.14
C GLY A 108 -0.48 24.65 1.64
N ASN A 109 -0.45 24.43 2.96
CA ASN A 109 -0.50 23.08 3.53
C ASN A 109 -1.91 22.48 3.59
N GLY A 110 -2.01 21.16 3.40
CA GLY A 110 -3.24 20.37 3.60
C GLY A 110 -3.80 19.78 2.31
N LEU A 111 -5.06 19.35 2.37
CA LEU A 111 -5.76 18.71 1.26
C LEU A 111 -6.06 19.71 0.14
N GLY A 112 -5.69 19.37 -1.10
CA GLY A 112 -5.90 20.21 -2.28
C GLY A 112 -5.74 19.45 -3.59
N TYR A 113 -5.85 20.18 -4.71
CA TYR A 113 -5.71 19.62 -6.05
C TYR A 113 -4.47 20.11 -6.76
N SER A 114 -3.85 19.19 -7.50
CA SER A 114 -2.67 19.44 -8.31
C SER A 114 -2.91 18.86 -9.70
N THR A 115 -2.33 19.46 -10.74
CA THR A 115 -2.38 18.83 -12.08
C THR A 115 -1.54 17.57 -12.07
N TRP A 116 -1.85 16.59 -12.94
CA TRP A 116 -1.02 15.39 -13.09
C TRP A 116 0.45 15.72 -13.35
N GLN A 117 0.71 16.71 -14.20
CA GLN A 117 2.08 17.11 -14.52
C GLN A 117 2.85 17.57 -13.29
N VAL A 118 2.22 18.33 -12.40
CA VAL A 118 2.87 18.90 -11.21
C VAL A 118 2.89 17.90 -10.05
N GLY A 119 1.73 17.36 -9.66
CA GLY A 119 1.60 16.45 -8.52
C GLY A 119 2.23 15.08 -8.74
N VAL A 120 2.26 14.59 -9.98
CA VAL A 120 2.80 13.25 -10.29
C VAL A 120 4.15 13.35 -10.99
N ASN A 121 4.18 13.91 -12.21
CA ASN A 121 5.36 13.79 -13.07
C ASN A 121 6.54 14.65 -12.62
N ASN A 122 6.30 15.80 -12.00
CA ASN A 122 7.37 16.69 -11.51
C ASN A 122 7.64 16.54 -10.01
N HIS A 123 7.05 15.55 -9.34
CA HIS A 123 7.11 15.44 -7.89
C HIS A 123 8.17 14.43 -7.40
N ALA A 124 8.34 13.32 -8.10
CA ALA A 124 9.25 12.25 -7.69
C ALA A 124 9.85 11.47 -8.86
N GLU A 125 10.99 10.82 -8.63
CA GLU A 125 11.66 9.98 -9.64
C GLU A 125 10.96 8.64 -9.84
N ASN A 126 10.52 8.01 -8.75
CA ASN A 126 9.77 6.76 -8.78
C ASN A 126 8.30 6.99 -8.47
N VAL A 127 7.45 6.26 -9.17
CA VAL A 127 6.00 6.35 -9.04
C VAL A 127 5.36 4.99 -9.29
N LEU A 128 4.41 4.57 -8.44
CA LEU A 128 3.54 3.44 -8.73
C LEU A 128 2.08 3.88 -8.70
N ILE A 129 1.30 3.37 -9.64
CA ILE A 129 -0.15 3.52 -9.68
C ILE A 129 -0.77 2.22 -9.17
N LEU A 130 -1.45 2.33 -8.04
CA LEU A 130 -2.11 1.23 -7.35
C LEU A 130 -3.61 1.28 -7.64
N ARG A 131 -4.17 0.15 -8.07
CA ARG A 131 -5.60 -0.02 -8.26
C ARG A 131 -6.17 -0.87 -7.14
N VAL A 132 -7.26 -0.39 -6.52
CA VAL A 132 -7.93 -1.07 -5.41
C VAL A 132 -8.99 -2.05 -5.93
N ASN A 133 -9.04 -3.22 -5.29
CA ASN A 133 -10.02 -4.29 -5.46
C ASN A 133 -11.01 -4.31 -4.28
N LYS A 134 -12.22 -4.83 -4.51
CA LYS A 134 -13.11 -5.22 -3.40
C LYS A 134 -12.53 -6.42 -2.67
N ALA A 135 -12.94 -6.66 -1.43
CA ALA A 135 -12.53 -7.85 -0.68
C ALA A 135 -12.85 -9.19 -1.37
N SER A 136 -13.89 -9.23 -2.22
CA SER A 136 -14.21 -10.39 -3.07
C SER A 136 -13.25 -10.58 -4.26
N GLY A 137 -12.33 -9.65 -4.47
CA GLY A 137 -11.47 -9.51 -5.63
C GLY A 137 -12.15 -8.99 -6.88
N ALA A 138 -13.41 -8.57 -6.80
CA ALA A 138 -14.05 -7.86 -7.89
C ALA A 138 -13.43 -6.48 -8.10
N ALA A 139 -13.52 -5.95 -9.32
CA ALA A 139 -13.19 -4.56 -9.60
C ALA A 139 -14.12 -3.62 -8.86
N LEU A 140 -13.60 -2.45 -8.48
CA LEU A 140 -14.45 -1.31 -8.12
C LEU A 140 -15.21 -0.85 -9.35
N THR A 141 -16.50 -0.58 -9.19
CA THR A 141 -17.33 0.01 -10.25
C THR A 141 -16.97 1.48 -10.46
N ALA A 142 -17.37 2.06 -11.60
CA ALA A 142 -17.23 3.50 -11.80
C ALA A 142 -17.91 4.35 -10.71
N THR A 143 -19.03 3.86 -10.15
CA THR A 143 -19.71 4.49 -9.03
C THR A 143 -18.91 4.41 -7.72
N ASP A 144 -18.34 3.24 -7.41
CA ASP A 144 -17.48 3.09 -6.21
C ASP A 144 -16.31 4.09 -6.29
N ARG A 145 -15.64 4.13 -7.44
CA ARG A 145 -14.52 5.03 -7.73
C ARG A 145 -14.91 6.51 -7.62
N ALA A 146 -16.04 6.89 -8.20
CA ALA A 146 -16.54 8.26 -8.11
C ALA A 146 -16.88 8.66 -6.66
N ASN A 147 -17.41 7.75 -5.85
CA ASN A 147 -17.74 8.02 -4.44
C ASN A 147 -16.49 8.28 -3.60
N ILE A 148 -15.38 7.55 -3.83
CA ILE A 148 -14.09 7.80 -3.18
C ILE A 148 -13.59 9.22 -3.48
N VAL A 149 -13.56 9.59 -4.76
CA VAL A 149 -13.11 10.92 -5.19
C VAL A 149 -14.03 12.00 -4.62
N ASN A 150 -15.35 11.83 -4.74
CA ASN A 150 -16.33 12.79 -4.23
C ASN A 150 -16.27 12.97 -2.72
N PHE A 151 -15.93 11.91 -1.98
CA PHE A 151 -15.73 12.00 -0.54
C PHE A 151 -14.60 12.97 -0.18
N LEU A 152 -13.44 12.86 -0.84
CA LEU A 152 -12.31 13.75 -0.63
C LEU A 152 -12.62 15.18 -1.08
N LYS A 153 -13.26 15.34 -2.24
CA LYS A 153 -13.71 16.65 -2.72
C LYS A 153 -14.64 17.33 -1.72
N ALA A 154 -15.52 16.58 -1.05
CA ALA A 154 -16.45 17.11 -0.06
C ALA A 154 -15.76 17.59 1.23
N GLN A 155 -14.51 17.19 1.48
CA GLN A 155 -13.73 17.71 2.62
C GLN A 155 -13.18 19.12 2.36
N LEU A 156 -13.09 19.53 1.09
CA LEU A 156 -12.64 20.87 0.72
C LEU A 156 -13.77 21.86 0.96
N THR A 157 -13.58 22.78 1.92
CA THR A 157 -14.53 23.85 2.21
C THR A 157 -13.99 25.17 1.68
N GLY A 158 -14.86 26.10 1.28
CA GLY A 158 -14.42 27.37 0.71
C GLY A 158 -13.46 28.11 1.65
N GLY A 159 -12.28 28.48 1.14
CA GLY A 159 -11.27 29.24 1.86
C GLY A 159 -11.59 30.73 1.95
N VAL A 160 -10.94 31.39 2.91
CA VAL A 160 -11.11 32.83 3.20
C VAL A 160 -10.74 33.75 2.02
N ASP A 161 -9.95 33.26 1.06
CA ASP A 161 -9.52 34.00 -0.14
C ASP A 161 -10.27 33.58 -1.43
N GLY A 162 -11.34 32.80 -1.32
CA GLY A 162 -12.23 32.46 -2.45
C GLY A 162 -11.92 31.16 -3.20
N TYR A 163 -10.95 30.38 -2.73
CA TYR A 163 -10.59 29.07 -3.29
C TYR A 163 -10.84 27.94 -2.28
N PRO A 164 -11.22 26.72 -2.70
CA PRO A 164 -11.43 25.61 -1.76
C PRO A 164 -10.15 25.31 -0.98
N VAL A 165 -10.22 25.32 0.35
CA VAL A 165 -9.13 24.93 1.26
C VAL A 165 -9.60 23.68 2.00
N GLY A 166 -8.77 22.64 1.94
CA GLY A 166 -9.02 21.41 2.66
C GLY A 166 -8.67 21.49 4.14
N PRO A 167 -8.90 20.40 4.89
CA PRO A 167 -8.36 20.26 6.23
C PRO A 167 -6.85 20.48 6.23
N GLU A 168 -6.33 20.97 7.35
CA GLU A 168 -4.91 21.26 7.50
C GLU A 168 -4.06 19.99 7.30
N TYR A 169 -2.76 20.16 7.05
CA TYR A 169 -1.87 19.01 7.04
C TYR A 169 -1.70 18.47 8.46
N ASP A 170 -1.84 17.16 8.66
CA ASP A 170 -1.52 16.54 9.96
C ASP A 170 0.00 16.38 10.09
N TRP A 171 0.58 17.16 10.99
CA TRP A 171 2.01 17.19 11.30
C TRP A 171 2.44 16.15 12.31
N ASN A 172 1.49 15.54 13.02
CA ASN A 172 1.82 14.63 14.10
C ASN A 172 2.15 13.24 13.60
N TRP A 173 1.53 12.76 12.51
CA TRP A 173 1.71 11.42 11.94
C TRP A 173 1.49 10.25 12.93
N LEU A 174 1.09 10.57 14.16
CA LEU A 174 0.98 9.68 15.30
C LEU A 174 -0.50 9.37 15.55
N GLY A 175 -1.02 8.41 14.79
CA GLY A 175 -2.37 7.85 14.94
C GLY A 175 -3.13 7.75 13.61
N GLN A 176 -3.99 6.74 13.50
CA GLN A 176 -4.97 6.62 12.43
C GLN A 176 -6.19 7.50 12.77
N GLN A 177 -6.52 8.49 11.95
CA GLN A 177 -7.76 9.24 12.08
C GLN A 177 -8.73 8.82 10.97
N MET A 178 -9.80 8.11 11.34
CA MET A 178 -10.87 7.82 10.39
C MET A 178 -11.63 9.12 10.05
N LEU A 179 -11.74 9.39 8.75
CA LEU A 179 -12.39 10.59 8.21
C LEU A 179 -13.83 10.72 8.76
N GLY A 180 -14.13 11.82 9.43
CA GLY A 180 -15.49 12.16 9.86
C GLY A 180 -16.05 11.42 11.08
N SER A 181 -15.23 10.69 11.85
CA SER A 181 -15.65 10.14 13.15
C SER A 181 -14.99 10.87 14.33
N ASP A 182 -15.86 11.51 15.12
CA ASP A 182 -15.78 11.80 16.55
C ASP A 182 -15.31 13.19 17.01
N GLU A 183 -16.33 13.99 17.37
CA GLU A 183 -16.41 14.69 18.66
C GLU A 183 -15.91 13.75 19.78
N GLY A 184 -14.60 13.73 20.06
CA GLY A 184 -14.08 12.90 21.16
C GLY A 184 -12.59 12.59 21.17
N ALA A 185 -11.83 12.87 20.11
CA ALA A 185 -10.39 12.62 20.10
C ALA A 185 -9.66 13.57 21.07
N PHE A 186 -8.68 13.03 21.82
CA PHE A 186 -7.84 13.75 22.80
C PHE A 186 -7.34 15.12 22.27
N PRO A 187 -7.09 16.13 23.13
CA PRO A 187 -6.77 17.52 22.73
C PRO A 187 -5.43 17.74 22.00
N ALA A 188 -4.84 16.70 21.39
CA ALA A 188 -3.57 16.75 20.66
C ALA A 188 -3.68 16.32 19.18
N TYR A 189 -4.84 15.93 18.67
CA TYR A 189 -5.01 15.59 17.25
C TYR A 189 -5.30 16.85 16.43
N ILE A 190 -4.50 17.08 15.39
CA ILE A 190 -4.78 18.13 14.39
C ILE A 190 -5.93 17.64 13.53
N HIS A 191 -6.96 18.47 13.32
CA HIS A 191 -8.07 18.21 12.41
C HIS A 191 -7.60 18.35 10.96
N GLY A 192 -6.84 17.35 10.50
CA GLY A 192 -6.11 17.38 9.25
C GLY A 192 -5.73 15.99 8.78
N TYR A 193 -5.11 15.89 7.60
CA TYR A 193 -4.64 14.63 7.05
C TYR A 193 -3.19 14.75 6.61
N TYR A 194 -2.40 13.70 6.79
CA TYR A 194 -1.20 13.50 5.96
C TYR A 194 -1.56 12.72 4.70
N CYS A 195 -0.60 12.59 3.79
CA CYS A 195 -0.84 12.18 2.40
C CYS A 195 -1.55 10.81 2.27
N SER A 196 -1.00 9.77 2.88
CA SER A 196 -1.51 8.40 2.83
C SER A 196 -2.77 8.19 3.68
N GLU A 197 -2.94 8.93 4.78
CA GLU A 197 -4.16 8.91 5.59
C GLU A 197 -5.39 9.39 4.81
N ALA A 198 -5.25 10.45 4.00
CA ALA A 198 -6.34 10.91 3.15
C ALA A 198 -6.78 9.81 2.17
N ALA A 199 -5.82 9.10 1.57
CA ALA A 199 -6.13 8.00 0.64
C ALA A 199 -6.77 6.80 1.36
N TRP A 200 -6.13 6.29 2.42
CA TRP A 200 -6.64 5.19 3.23
C TRP A 200 -8.04 5.48 3.78
N GLY A 201 -8.21 6.64 4.42
CA GLY A 201 -9.45 7.01 5.08
C GLY A 201 -10.63 7.12 4.11
N ALA A 202 -10.40 7.53 2.86
CA ALA A 202 -11.46 7.60 1.85
C ALA A 202 -11.98 6.20 1.51
N TYR A 203 -11.06 5.24 1.31
CA TYR A 203 -11.40 3.84 1.06
C TYR A 203 -12.07 3.16 2.26
N LYS A 204 -11.53 3.38 3.47
CA LYS A 204 -12.08 2.84 4.71
C LYS A 204 -13.47 3.36 4.98
N TYR A 205 -13.70 4.67 4.87
CA TYR A 205 -14.98 5.29 5.19
C TYR A 205 -16.07 4.94 4.15
N VAL A 206 -15.77 5.08 2.86
CA VAL A 206 -16.78 4.97 1.80
C VAL A 206 -17.13 3.50 1.52
N LEU A 207 -16.14 2.61 1.53
CA LEU A 207 -16.29 1.22 1.08
C LEU A 207 -16.03 0.19 2.18
N GLY A 208 -15.55 0.59 3.36
CA GLY A 208 -15.14 -0.34 4.41
C GLY A 208 -13.88 -1.13 4.07
N ILE A 209 -13.12 -0.70 3.05
CA ILE A 209 -11.89 -1.37 2.61
C ILE A 209 -10.74 -0.82 3.45
N ASP A 210 -10.16 -1.66 4.29
CA ASP A 210 -8.98 -1.29 5.07
C ASP A 210 -7.71 -1.50 4.24
N LEU A 211 -7.00 -0.42 3.96
CA LEU A 211 -5.75 -0.48 3.20
C LEU A 211 -4.51 -0.50 4.10
N ASP A 212 -4.66 -0.41 5.41
CA ASP A 212 -3.53 -0.52 6.32
C ASP A 212 -3.00 -1.97 6.34
N SER A 213 -1.69 -2.12 6.23
CA SER A 213 -1.02 -3.42 6.22
C SER A 213 -0.02 -3.58 7.37
N ASP A 214 -0.01 -2.63 8.31
CA ASP A 214 0.81 -2.65 9.51
C ASP A 214 2.33 -2.80 9.24
N THR A 215 2.83 -2.24 8.13
CA THR A 215 4.26 -2.26 7.76
C THR A 215 5.08 -1.24 8.54
N ALA A 216 4.41 -0.26 9.17
CA ALA A 216 5.08 0.77 9.94
C ALA A 216 5.67 0.24 11.25
N THR A 217 7.00 0.25 11.35
CA THR A 217 7.80 -0.31 12.47
C THR A 217 7.58 0.32 13.86
N LEU A 218 6.67 1.29 14.01
CA LEU A 218 6.51 2.12 15.21
C LEU A 218 5.06 2.44 15.61
N ASP A 219 4.03 1.70 15.13
CA ASP A 219 2.61 2.08 15.28
C ASP A 219 2.36 3.54 14.84
N ILE A 220 3.13 4.00 13.85
CA ILE A 220 2.91 5.26 13.13
C ILE A 220 1.73 4.99 12.18
N GLY A 221 0.91 5.99 11.89
CA GLY A 221 -0.28 5.77 11.05
C GLY A 221 0.02 5.26 9.64
N VAL A 222 -1.01 5.09 8.81
CA VAL A 222 -0.93 4.40 7.50
C VAL A 222 0.08 5.06 6.55
N SER A 223 1.17 4.40 6.21
CA SER A 223 2.20 4.91 5.29
C SER A 223 1.86 4.69 3.80
N PRO A 224 2.55 5.36 2.85
CA PRO A 224 2.46 5.01 1.43
C PRO A 224 2.85 3.55 1.15
N ASP A 225 3.80 3.04 1.92
CA ASP A 225 4.22 1.64 1.89
C ASP A 225 3.01 0.75 2.25
N ASP A 226 2.28 1.06 3.32
CA ASP A 226 1.09 0.29 3.69
C ASP A 226 0.05 0.17 2.56
N LEU A 227 -0.14 1.24 1.81
CA LEU A 227 -1.05 1.24 0.66
C LEU A 227 -0.54 0.34 -0.47
N TRP A 228 0.76 0.36 -0.76
CA TRP A 228 1.37 -0.55 -1.74
C TRP A 228 1.22 -2.02 -1.32
N HIS A 229 1.32 -2.23 -0.01
CA HIS A 229 1.34 -3.51 0.66
C HIS A 229 -0.07 -4.05 0.97
N SER A 230 -1.13 -3.25 0.81
CA SER A 230 -2.48 -3.73 1.07
C SER A 230 -2.87 -4.95 0.22
N GLN A 231 -3.55 -5.91 0.84
CA GLN A 231 -4.15 -7.06 0.13
C GLN A 231 -5.20 -6.72 -0.93
N TYR A 232 -5.65 -5.46 -0.95
CA TYR A 232 -6.63 -4.97 -1.89
C TYR A 232 -6.01 -4.13 -3.00
N THR A 233 -4.71 -3.83 -2.97
CA THR A 233 -4.05 -3.03 -4.00
C THR A 233 -3.30 -3.90 -5.00
N SER A 234 -3.10 -3.35 -6.19
CA SER A 234 -2.36 -4.01 -7.26
C SER A 234 -1.70 -2.95 -8.13
N VAL A 235 -0.45 -3.16 -8.51
CA VAL A 235 0.29 -2.21 -9.35
C VAL A 235 -0.16 -2.35 -10.81
N VAL A 236 -0.69 -1.26 -11.39
CA VAL A 236 -1.23 -1.25 -12.76
C VAL A 236 -0.39 -0.43 -13.74
N ALA A 237 0.36 0.55 -13.25
CA ALA A 237 1.28 1.40 -14.00
C ALA A 237 2.39 1.91 -13.07
N GLY A 238 3.47 2.44 -13.62
CA GLY A 238 4.53 3.01 -12.80
C GLY A 238 5.80 3.33 -13.57
N GLU A 239 6.73 3.96 -12.86
CA GLU A 239 8.11 4.18 -13.23
C GLU A 239 8.98 3.86 -12.01
N LYS A 240 9.92 2.93 -12.17
CA LYS A 240 10.90 2.57 -11.13
C LYS A 240 12.26 2.34 -11.76
N GLY A 241 13.24 3.16 -11.37
CA GLY A 241 14.53 3.20 -12.06
C GLY A 241 14.35 3.44 -13.56
N ASP A 242 15.01 2.64 -14.40
CA ASP A 242 14.95 2.80 -15.87
C ASP A 242 13.69 2.19 -16.53
N THR A 243 12.71 1.73 -15.74
CA THR A 243 11.55 1.00 -16.26
C THR A 243 10.25 1.78 -16.07
N THR A 244 9.58 2.10 -17.18
CA THR A 244 8.25 2.75 -17.20
C THR A 244 7.23 1.82 -17.86
N TRP A 245 6.02 1.76 -17.31
CA TRP A 245 4.89 1.03 -17.88
C TRP A 245 3.56 1.76 -17.60
N SER A 246 2.59 1.57 -18.49
CA SER A 246 1.28 2.22 -18.43
C SER A 246 0.17 1.20 -18.36
N ALA A 247 -0.97 1.57 -17.76
CA ALA A 247 -2.13 0.70 -17.63
C ALA A 247 -2.89 0.48 -18.96
N ASP A 248 -2.56 1.26 -20.00
CA ASP A 248 -3.21 1.23 -21.31
C ASP A 248 -2.92 -0.05 -22.12
N VAL A 249 -1.78 -0.72 -21.87
CA VAL A 249 -1.39 -1.96 -22.54
C VAL A 249 -2.27 -3.17 -22.16
N GLY A 250 -3.12 -3.00 -21.15
CA GLY A 250 -4.09 -4.00 -20.69
C GLY A 250 -3.80 -4.49 -19.28
N ILE A 251 -4.86 -4.66 -18.49
CA ILE A 251 -4.81 -5.15 -17.12
C ILE A 251 -5.58 -6.47 -17.03
N TYR A 252 -4.98 -7.45 -16.37
CA TYR A 252 -5.50 -8.80 -16.20
C TYR A 252 -5.60 -9.12 -14.71
N LYS A 253 -6.48 -10.05 -14.36
CA LYS A 253 -6.63 -10.53 -12.98
C LYS A 253 -6.04 -11.93 -12.87
N LEU A 254 -4.99 -12.05 -12.08
CA LEU A 254 -4.53 -13.33 -11.58
C LEU A 254 -5.38 -13.73 -10.38
N THR A 255 -5.82 -14.98 -10.33
CA THR A 255 -6.39 -15.59 -9.11
C THR A 255 -5.63 -16.88 -8.83
N VAL A 256 -5.10 -17.03 -7.63
CA VAL A 256 -4.41 -18.22 -7.14
C VAL A 256 -5.26 -18.82 -6.02
N PHE A 257 -5.52 -20.11 -6.09
CA PHE A 257 -6.26 -20.89 -5.12
C PHE A 257 -5.34 -21.96 -4.51
N ILE A 258 -5.28 -21.98 -3.19
CA ILE A 258 -4.49 -22.91 -2.39
C ILE A 258 -5.49 -23.90 -1.81
N ASP A 259 -5.50 -25.10 -2.38
CA ASP A 259 -6.46 -26.17 -2.08
C ASP A 259 -6.05 -26.86 -0.77
N GLU A 260 -4.88 -27.48 -0.80
CA GLU A 260 -4.35 -28.29 0.29
C GLU A 260 -2.88 -27.96 0.51
N MET A 261 -2.48 -27.89 1.77
CA MET A 261 -1.09 -27.94 2.21
C MET A 261 -0.86 -29.25 2.97
N TYR A 262 0.26 -29.92 2.73
CA TYR A 262 0.65 -31.11 3.47
C TYR A 262 2.05 -30.92 4.03
N TYR A 263 2.28 -31.18 5.30
CA TYR A 263 3.60 -31.16 5.94
C TYR A 263 3.97 -32.54 6.47
N ASP A 264 5.25 -32.86 6.37
CA ASP A 264 5.82 -34.17 6.76
C ASP A 264 6.18 -34.26 8.23
N ASP A 265 6.56 -33.15 8.84
CA ASP A 265 6.97 -33.06 10.25
C ASP A 265 6.29 -31.86 10.90
N ASP A 266 6.16 -31.94 12.21
CA ASP A 266 5.80 -30.86 13.14
C ASP A 266 7.17 -30.46 13.73
N TYR A 267 7.57 -29.18 13.59
CA TYR A 267 8.92 -28.73 13.94
C TYR A 267 9.09 -28.53 15.46
N ASP A 268 8.01 -28.35 16.24
CA ASP A 268 8.03 -28.40 17.72
C ASP A 268 7.13 -29.50 18.35
N PRO A 269 7.43 -30.78 18.10
CA PRO A 269 6.60 -31.87 18.58
C PRO A 269 6.93 -32.16 20.05
N TRP A 270 5.93 -32.07 20.94
CA TRP A 270 5.94 -32.40 22.38
C TRP A 270 7.27 -32.14 23.17
N PRO A 271 7.25 -31.33 24.25
CA PRO A 271 6.10 -31.05 25.11
C PRO A 271 5.32 -29.78 24.76
N SER A 272 5.68 -29.05 23.70
CA SER A 272 5.13 -27.73 23.38
C SER A 272 3.67 -27.77 22.91
N GLY A 273 3.26 -28.77 22.15
CA GLY A 273 1.87 -28.93 21.70
C GLY A 273 1.82 -29.45 20.27
N ALA A 274 0.66 -29.26 19.63
CA ALA A 274 0.55 -29.27 18.17
C ALA A 274 0.91 -27.87 17.68
N GLY A 275 1.71 -27.76 16.61
CA GLY A 275 1.95 -26.50 15.92
C GLY A 275 0.65 -25.80 15.45
N GLU A 276 0.63 -24.47 15.56
CA GLU A 276 -0.42 -23.61 15.00
C GLU A 276 -0.03 -23.21 13.57
N GLU A 277 -0.56 -23.90 12.57
CA GLU A 277 -0.15 -23.72 11.17
C GLU A 277 -0.87 -22.56 10.50
N TYR A 278 -0.15 -21.74 9.73
CA TYR A 278 -0.74 -20.65 8.95
C TYR A 278 -0.05 -20.43 7.60
N LEU A 279 -0.74 -19.69 6.72
CA LEU A 279 -0.25 -19.37 5.37
C LEU A 279 -0.10 -17.86 5.17
N LYS A 280 0.99 -17.47 4.52
CA LYS A 280 1.15 -16.17 3.85
C LYS A 280 1.17 -16.40 2.33
N ALA A 281 0.36 -15.67 1.58
CA ALA A 281 0.29 -15.78 0.14
C ALA A 281 0.42 -14.40 -0.53
N PHE A 282 1.11 -14.38 -1.66
CA PHE A 282 1.45 -13.17 -2.40
C PHE A 282 1.33 -13.45 -3.90
N CYS A 283 0.69 -12.56 -4.64
CA CYS A 283 0.70 -12.63 -6.09
C CYS A 283 0.58 -11.25 -6.73
N GLY A 284 1.15 -11.03 -7.92
CA GLY A 284 1.08 -9.74 -8.60
C GLY A 284 2.24 -9.44 -9.53
N ASP A 285 2.51 -8.14 -9.72
CA ASP A 285 3.62 -7.64 -10.55
C ASP A 285 4.98 -8.06 -9.96
N GLY A 286 5.86 -8.55 -10.83
CA GLY A 286 7.24 -8.92 -10.50
C GLY A 286 8.25 -7.76 -10.47
N ILE A 287 7.84 -6.51 -10.15
CA ILE A 287 8.72 -5.31 -10.06
C ILE A 287 10.03 -5.59 -9.32
N THR A 288 9.98 -6.44 -8.31
CA THR A 288 11.09 -6.72 -7.42
C THR A 288 11.41 -8.23 -7.43
N PRO A 289 12.58 -8.62 -7.98
CA PRO A 289 12.94 -10.02 -8.23
C PRO A 289 13.34 -10.80 -6.97
N THR A 290 13.58 -10.15 -5.84
CA THR A 290 14.03 -10.78 -4.57
C THR A 290 12.86 -11.03 -3.60
N GLU A 291 13.14 -11.66 -2.45
CA GLU A 291 12.18 -11.80 -1.33
C GLU A 291 11.77 -10.44 -0.74
N GLN A 292 12.65 -9.43 -0.86
CA GLN A 292 12.36 -8.03 -0.54
C GLN A 292 11.41 -7.38 -1.56
N GLY A 293 11.01 -8.15 -2.58
CA GLY A 293 10.02 -7.76 -3.54
C GLY A 293 8.59 -8.08 -3.19
N TYR A 294 8.40 -8.77 -2.07
CA TYR A 294 7.13 -8.72 -1.39
C TYR A 294 7.09 -7.40 -0.66
N PRO A 295 6.14 -6.55 -0.99
CA PRO A 295 5.79 -5.55 -0.05
C PRO A 295 5.37 -6.24 1.29
N GLY A 296 6.26 -6.33 2.30
CA GLY A 296 6.02 -6.70 3.72
C GLY A 296 5.05 -7.86 3.98
N ASP A 297 4.44 -7.94 5.17
CA ASP A 297 3.30 -8.84 5.44
C ASP A 297 1.99 -8.39 4.72
N GLY A 298 2.16 -7.50 3.75
CA GLY A 298 1.21 -6.94 2.84
C GLY A 298 0.87 -7.88 1.70
N LYS A 299 -0.01 -8.81 2.04
CA LYS A 299 -0.43 -9.95 1.23
C LYS A 299 -1.00 -9.56 -0.12
N ILE A 300 -1.27 -10.60 -0.91
CA ILE A 300 -2.63 -10.71 -1.40
C ILE A 300 -3.22 -11.97 -0.76
N GLY A 301 -4.29 -11.83 0.03
CA GLY A 301 -4.91 -12.92 0.77
C GLY A 301 -4.65 -12.88 2.29
N HIS A 302 -4.79 -11.72 2.94
CA HIS A 302 -4.83 -11.65 4.40
C HIS A 302 -6.06 -12.38 4.88
N TYR A 303 -5.81 -13.42 5.68
CA TYR A 303 -6.50 -13.63 6.94
C TYR A 303 -7.57 -12.58 7.21
N SER A 304 -8.83 -12.99 7.08
CA SER A 304 -9.92 -12.16 7.54
C SER A 304 -9.82 -12.03 9.06
N ASP A 305 -9.85 -10.81 9.59
CA ASP A 305 -9.76 -10.44 11.02
C ASP A 305 -10.88 -10.99 11.93
N THR A 306 -11.62 -12.00 11.47
CA THR A 306 -12.82 -12.52 12.13
C THR A 306 -12.75 -13.99 12.50
N SER A 307 -11.62 -14.67 12.29
CA SER A 307 -11.44 -16.06 12.74
C SER A 307 -9.96 -16.33 13.03
N PRO A 308 -9.61 -17.01 14.14
CA PRO A 308 -8.22 -17.27 14.48
C PRO A 308 -7.49 -17.91 13.30
N SER A 309 -6.29 -17.38 13.07
CA SER A 309 -5.55 -17.46 11.83
C SER A 309 -4.80 -18.77 11.62
N TYR A 310 -5.27 -19.86 12.19
CA TYR A 310 -4.40 -20.99 12.44
C TYR A 310 -5.19 -22.28 12.31
N TRP A 311 -4.55 -23.26 11.70
CA TRP A 311 -5.02 -24.62 11.67
C TRP A 311 -4.14 -25.41 12.64
N THR A 312 -4.75 -26.03 13.64
CA THR A 312 -4.01 -26.91 14.56
C THR A 312 -4.02 -28.34 14.04
N ARG A 313 -2.87 -29.01 14.11
CA ARG A 313 -2.78 -30.44 13.82
C ARG A 313 -1.62 -31.08 14.57
N ASP A 314 -1.88 -32.23 15.18
CA ASP A 314 -0.81 -33.08 15.71
C ASP A 314 -0.10 -33.85 14.58
N GLY A 315 1.18 -33.53 14.33
CA GLY A 315 2.05 -34.25 13.41
C GLY A 315 1.64 -34.21 11.92
N SER A 316 2.34 -35.01 11.11
CA SER A 316 2.24 -34.97 9.64
C SER A 316 0.81 -35.03 9.10
N GLY A 317 0.55 -34.26 8.04
CA GLY A 317 -0.63 -34.46 7.21
C GLY A 317 -1.14 -33.23 6.49
N ALA A 318 -2.32 -33.38 5.90
CA ALA A 318 -2.96 -32.35 5.09
C ALA A 318 -3.80 -31.38 5.93
N ILE A 319 -3.65 -30.09 5.64
CA ILE A 319 -4.59 -29.01 5.95
C ILE A 319 -5.33 -28.66 4.67
N ASP A 320 -6.66 -28.72 4.74
CA ASP A 320 -7.54 -28.16 3.72
C ASP A 320 -7.63 -26.65 3.92
N CYS A 321 -6.87 -25.91 3.13
CA CYS A 321 -6.77 -24.47 3.25
C CYS A 321 -8.01 -23.80 2.66
N ASN A 322 -8.45 -24.24 1.47
CA ASN A 322 -9.53 -23.64 0.69
C ASN A 322 -9.44 -22.10 0.61
N ARG A 323 -8.24 -21.57 0.35
CA ARG A 323 -7.97 -20.11 0.31
C ARG A 323 -7.61 -19.64 -1.09
N TYR A 324 -7.77 -18.33 -1.32
CA TYR A 324 -7.35 -17.72 -2.56
C TYR A 324 -6.77 -16.32 -2.37
N CYS A 325 -5.93 -15.94 -3.30
CA CYS A 325 -5.44 -14.58 -3.48
C CYS A 325 -5.62 -14.14 -4.94
N TYR A 326 -5.68 -12.83 -5.18
CA TYR A 326 -5.85 -12.26 -6.51
C TYR A 326 -5.14 -10.91 -6.70
N SER A 327 -4.55 -10.68 -7.86
CA SER A 327 -3.91 -9.39 -8.18
C SER A 327 -4.33 -8.90 -9.55
N TYR A 328 -4.33 -7.60 -9.74
CA TYR A 328 -4.19 -7.05 -11.08
C TYR A 328 -2.74 -7.03 -11.53
N VAL A 329 -2.54 -7.45 -12.79
CA VAL A 329 -1.23 -7.50 -13.43
C VAL A 329 -1.29 -6.78 -14.76
N ASN A 330 -0.24 -6.02 -15.04
CA ASN A 330 -0.10 -5.30 -16.29
C ASN A 330 0.41 -6.23 -17.40
N TYR A 331 -0.14 -6.10 -18.62
CA TYR A 331 0.19 -6.97 -19.76
C TYR A 331 1.69 -7.06 -20.07
N GLY A 332 2.41 -5.95 -19.91
CA GLY A 332 3.84 -5.86 -20.21
C GLY A 332 4.76 -6.32 -19.09
N ARG A 333 4.22 -6.79 -17.96
CA ARG A 333 4.97 -7.02 -16.73
C ARG A 333 5.09 -8.49 -16.37
N ASP A 334 6.15 -8.82 -15.65
CA ASP A 334 6.34 -10.14 -15.08
C ASP A 334 5.30 -10.40 -14.00
N LEU A 335 4.96 -11.66 -13.81
CA LEU A 335 4.02 -12.12 -12.80
C LEU A 335 4.79 -12.99 -11.79
N LYS A 336 4.53 -12.78 -10.51
CA LYS A 336 5.07 -13.60 -9.42
C LYS A 336 3.96 -14.14 -8.51
N VAL A 337 4.14 -15.36 -8.02
CA VAL A 337 3.33 -15.98 -6.96
C VAL A 337 4.27 -16.53 -5.90
N ARG A 338 3.99 -16.30 -4.62
CA ARG A 338 4.67 -16.95 -3.48
C ARG A 338 3.69 -17.36 -2.43
N ILE A 339 3.94 -18.53 -1.86
CA ILE A 339 3.19 -19.08 -0.74
C ILE A 339 4.20 -19.55 0.29
N GLU A 340 4.01 -19.09 1.51
CA GLU A 340 4.79 -19.44 2.68
C GLU A 340 3.87 -20.13 3.66
N ALA A 341 4.32 -21.25 4.19
CA ALA A 341 3.69 -21.90 5.32
C ALA A 341 4.57 -21.73 6.54
N TRP A 342 3.92 -21.57 7.68
CA TRP A 342 4.56 -21.24 8.94
C TRP A 342 3.88 -22.02 10.06
N GLU A 343 4.69 -22.59 10.93
CA GLU A 343 4.28 -23.10 12.23
C GLU A 343 4.47 -21.98 13.25
N GLU A 344 3.37 -21.50 13.85
CA GLU A 344 3.42 -20.51 14.93
C GLU A 344 3.92 -21.19 16.21
N ASP A 345 4.94 -20.57 16.79
CA ASP A 345 5.68 -21.12 17.90
C ASP A 345 5.51 -20.24 19.14
N PRO A 346 5.32 -20.84 20.34
CA PRO A 346 5.18 -20.04 21.55
C PRO A 346 6.44 -19.21 21.79
N SER A 347 6.25 -17.92 22.03
CA SER A 347 7.33 -17.02 22.40
C SER A 347 8.20 -17.62 23.53
N PRO A 348 9.53 -17.70 23.38
CA PRO A 348 10.36 -16.89 22.49
C PRO A 348 10.86 -17.60 21.21
N ASN A 349 10.35 -18.79 20.87
CA ASN A 349 11.00 -19.66 19.88
C ASN A 349 10.94 -19.10 18.45
N GLY A 350 9.92 -18.32 18.13
CA GLY A 350 9.75 -17.69 16.82
C GLY A 350 9.28 -18.69 15.78
N ASP A 351 8.38 -18.27 14.91
CA ASP A 351 7.71 -19.17 13.97
C ASP A 351 8.70 -19.87 13.01
N ASP A 352 8.45 -21.15 12.74
CA ASP A 352 9.25 -21.95 11.82
C ASP A 352 8.65 -21.91 10.40
N GLN A 353 9.45 -21.49 9.41
CA GLN A 353 9.02 -21.41 8.01
C GLN A 353 9.30 -22.73 7.26
N TYR A 354 8.25 -23.32 6.70
CA TYR A 354 8.37 -24.43 5.76
C TYR A 354 8.91 -23.99 4.38
N PRO A 355 9.41 -24.92 3.54
CA PRO A 355 9.88 -24.61 2.20
C PRO A 355 8.90 -23.78 1.37
N VAL A 356 9.38 -22.62 0.91
CA VAL A 356 8.56 -21.63 0.20
C VAL A 356 8.28 -22.06 -1.24
N PHE A 357 7.02 -22.00 -1.64
CA PHE A 357 6.62 -22.14 -3.04
C PHE A 357 6.74 -20.82 -3.79
N GLN A 358 7.31 -20.84 -5.01
CA GLN A 358 7.34 -19.67 -5.89
C GLN A 358 7.10 -20.02 -7.37
N TRP A 359 6.30 -19.19 -8.03
CA TRP A 359 6.24 -19.10 -9.49
C TRP A 359 6.62 -17.72 -9.96
N TYR A 360 7.31 -17.69 -11.09
CA TYR A 360 7.64 -16.47 -11.80
C TYR A 360 7.45 -16.71 -13.29
N TRP A 361 6.72 -15.80 -13.93
CA TRP A 361 6.44 -15.84 -15.36
C TRP A 361 6.79 -14.50 -15.99
N ASN A 362 7.56 -14.54 -17.07
CA ASN A 362 7.66 -13.39 -17.95
C ASN A 362 6.35 -13.19 -18.73
N PRO A 363 6.10 -12.00 -19.33
CA PRO A 363 4.92 -11.70 -20.12
C PRO A 363 4.53 -12.81 -21.09
N ILE A 364 5.48 -13.22 -21.95
CA ILE A 364 5.25 -14.23 -22.98
C ILE A 364 4.76 -15.56 -22.37
N GLY A 365 5.31 -15.93 -21.21
CA GLY A 365 4.98 -17.15 -20.51
C GLY A 365 3.56 -17.15 -19.96
N TRP A 366 3.14 -16.08 -19.28
CA TRP A 366 1.81 -16.06 -18.67
C TRP A 366 0.68 -15.68 -19.64
N HIS A 367 0.98 -15.01 -20.76
CA HIS A 367 -0.02 -14.68 -21.79
C HIS A 367 -0.73 -15.91 -22.35
N GLY A 368 -0.05 -17.06 -22.40
CA GLY A 368 -0.64 -18.33 -22.82
C GLY A 368 -1.76 -18.84 -21.90
N TYR A 369 -1.88 -18.32 -20.67
CA TYR A 369 -2.88 -18.76 -19.69
C TYR A 369 -4.15 -17.88 -19.68
N ILE A 370 -4.14 -16.75 -20.39
CA ILE A 370 -5.25 -15.78 -20.39
C ILE A 370 -6.55 -16.44 -20.86
N ASN A 371 -7.61 -16.29 -20.05
CA ASN A 371 -8.99 -16.75 -20.32
C ASN A 371 -9.12 -18.25 -20.64
N ASN A 372 -8.17 -19.07 -20.16
CA ASN A 372 -8.13 -20.51 -20.45
C ASN A 372 -8.56 -21.39 -19.27
N GLY A 373 -9.27 -20.82 -18.30
CA GLY A 373 -9.77 -21.54 -17.12
C GLY A 373 -8.71 -21.77 -16.04
N TRP A 374 -8.94 -22.77 -15.18
CA TRP A 374 -8.05 -23.09 -14.07
C TRP A 374 -6.92 -24.02 -14.52
N TYR A 375 -5.70 -23.61 -14.23
CA TYR A 375 -4.49 -24.42 -14.28
C TYR A 375 -4.20 -24.98 -12.89
N THR A 376 -3.64 -26.19 -12.83
CA THR A 376 -3.22 -26.83 -11.58
C THR A 376 -1.72 -27.06 -11.61
N SER A 377 -1.07 -26.94 -10.46
CA SER A 377 0.33 -27.33 -10.28
C SER A 377 0.58 -28.84 -10.46
N GLY A 378 -0.48 -29.63 -10.60
CA GLY A 378 -0.44 -31.08 -10.76
C GLY A 378 -1.21 -31.78 -9.64
N SER A 379 -0.76 -32.97 -9.25
CA SER A 379 -1.32 -33.68 -8.08
C SER A 379 -0.79 -33.18 -6.74
N ARG A 380 0.41 -32.56 -6.72
CA ARG A 380 1.07 -31.85 -5.61
C ARG A 380 2.42 -31.29 -6.11
N VAL A 381 2.82 -30.11 -5.64
CA VAL A 381 4.21 -29.64 -5.72
C VAL A 381 4.90 -30.09 -4.45
N ASP A 382 5.93 -30.92 -4.57
CA ASP A 382 6.73 -31.40 -3.44
C ASP A 382 7.95 -30.49 -3.26
N LEU A 383 8.06 -29.85 -2.09
CA LEU A 383 9.17 -28.97 -1.73
C LEU A 383 10.01 -29.55 -0.58
N GLY A 384 9.92 -30.86 -0.35
CA GLY A 384 10.50 -31.52 0.82
C GLY A 384 9.44 -31.67 1.91
N ASP A 385 9.66 -31.03 3.04
CA ASP A 385 8.82 -31.18 4.24
C ASP A 385 7.43 -30.55 4.09
N CYS A 386 7.17 -29.84 2.98
CA CYS A 386 5.88 -29.26 2.65
C CYS A 386 5.48 -29.52 1.19
N ARG A 387 4.18 -29.75 0.96
CA ARG A 387 3.59 -29.97 -0.36
C ARG A 387 2.34 -29.14 -0.54
N TYR A 388 2.18 -28.55 -1.73
CA TYR A 388 1.03 -27.70 -2.04
C TYR A 388 0.24 -28.20 -3.25
N THR A 389 -1.08 -28.11 -3.17
CA THR A 389 -1.99 -28.18 -4.32
C THR A 389 -2.47 -26.78 -4.66
N ILE A 390 -1.97 -26.23 -5.77
CA ILE A 390 -2.20 -24.84 -6.16
C ILE A 390 -2.88 -24.81 -7.51
N LYS A 391 -3.95 -24.03 -7.61
CA LYS A 391 -4.63 -23.75 -8.87
C LYS A 391 -4.50 -22.26 -9.16
N PHE A 392 -4.42 -21.88 -10.42
CA PHE A 392 -4.47 -20.47 -10.79
C PHE A 392 -5.25 -20.26 -12.08
N ARG A 393 -5.71 -19.04 -12.30
CA ARG A 393 -6.24 -18.59 -13.59
C ARG A 393 -5.89 -17.13 -13.81
N ILE A 394 -5.87 -16.72 -15.08
CA ILE A 394 -5.64 -15.33 -15.48
C ILE A 394 -6.80 -14.91 -16.38
N ASP A 395 -7.55 -13.91 -15.94
CA ASP A 395 -8.75 -13.44 -16.61
C ASP A 395 -8.52 -12.01 -17.15
N ALA A 396 -9.04 -11.71 -18.33
CA ALA A 396 -9.11 -10.33 -18.81
C ALA A 396 -10.08 -9.52 -17.93
N VAL A 397 -9.73 -8.26 -17.63
CA VAL A 397 -10.54 -7.38 -16.79
C VAL A 397 -11.19 -6.30 -17.63
N THR A 398 -12.45 -6.00 -17.33
CA THR A 398 -13.21 -4.88 -17.90
C THR A 398 -13.64 -3.96 -16.75
N PHE A 399 -13.42 -2.65 -16.87
CA PHE A 399 -13.59 -1.66 -15.80
C PHE A 399 -14.75 -0.68 -15.97
#